data_AF-A0A815V9N1-F1
#
_entry.id   AF-A0A815V9N1-F1
#
_cell.length_a   1.000
_cell.length_b   1.000
_cell.length_c   1.000
_cell.angle_alpha   90.00
_cell.angle_beta   90.00
_cell.angle_gamma   90.00
#
_symmetry.space_group_name_H-M   'P 1'
#
loop_
_entity.id
_entity.type
_entity.pdbx_description
1 polymer ?
#
loop_
_entity_poly.entity_id
_entity_poly.type
_entity_poly.pdbx_seq_one_letter_code
_entity_poly.pdbx_strand_id
1 'polypeptide(L)' 'MLIAPWFCDGCGRQNGITRYQCQHCRGLNTYDLCDQCILHAPTLHPHHRFQLIQQAGVGTPTNWVGREQRAVLY' A
#
# COMPACT_ATOMS: atom_id res chain seq x y z
N MET A 1 15.83 9.85 -7.42
CA MET A 1 14.49 9.59 -6.88
C MET A 1 14.64 8.62 -5.72
N LEU A 2 14.64 9.09 -4.47
CA LEU A 2 14.80 8.22 -3.30
C LEU A 2 13.41 7.75 -2.86
N ILE A 3 13.09 6.48 -3.11
CA ILE A 3 11.96 5.83 -2.45
C ILE A 3 12.39 5.63 -0.99
N ALA A 4 11.66 6.21 -0.05
CA ALA A 4 11.95 6.03 1.38
C ALA A 4 11.84 4.54 1.73
N PRO A 5 12.78 3.99 2.50
CA PRO A 5 12.72 2.59 2.88
C PRO A 5 11.52 2.32 3.78
N TRP A 6 10.84 1.20 3.55
CA TRP A 6 9.78 0.69 4.41
C TRP A 6 10.10 -0.73 4.87
N PHE A 7 9.52 -1.14 5.99
CA PHE A 7 9.72 -2.46 6.59
C PHE A 7 8.38 -3.15 6.77
N CYS A 8 8.36 -4.46 6.54
CA CYS A 8 7.19 -5.29 6.84
C CYS A 8 7.13 -5.56 8.35
N ASP A 9 6.04 -5.18 9.02
CA ASP A 9 5.84 -5.45 10.45
C ASP A 9 5.66 -6.95 10.77
N GLY A 10 5.29 -7.75 9.76
CA GLY A 10 5.10 -9.19 9.91
C GLY A 10 6.39 -10.01 9.88
N CYS A 11 7.40 -9.58 9.11
CA CYS A 11 8.63 -10.37 8.90
C CYS A 11 9.93 -9.57 8.93
N GLY A 12 9.88 -8.25 9.09
CA GLY A 12 11.05 -7.36 9.11
C GLY A 12 11.71 -7.11 7.76
N ARG A 13 11.18 -7.68 6.65
CA ARG A 13 11.74 -7.47 5.30
C ARG A 13 11.68 -5.98 4.93
N GLN A 14 12.81 -5.45 4.47
CA GLN A 14 12.91 -4.10 3.92
C GLN A 14 12.57 -4.08 2.43
N ASN A 15 11.81 -3.07 1.98
CA ASN A 15 11.59 -2.75 0.56
C ASN A 15 11.15 -3.95 -0.30
N GLY A 16 10.01 -4.56 0.04
CA GLY A 16 9.39 -5.60 -0.79
C GLY A 16 8.87 -5.09 -2.14
N ILE A 17 8.50 -6.03 -3.02
CA ILE A 17 7.90 -5.73 -4.34
C ILE A 17 6.55 -5.05 -4.14
N THR A 18 5.75 -5.52 -3.19
CA THR A 18 4.46 -4.89 -2.86
C THR A 18 4.41 -4.47 -1.40
N ARG A 19 3.73 -3.35 -1.13
CA ARG A 19 3.48 -2.82 0.21
C ARG A 19 1.98 -2.67 0.43
N TYR A 20 1.48 -3.32 1.47
CA TYR A 20 0.11 -3.22 1.93
C TYR A 20 0.09 -2.47 3.26
N GLN A 21 -0.59 -1.32 3.29
CA GLN A 21 -0.75 -0.53 4.51
C GLN A 21 -2.13 -0.77 5.12
N CYS A 22 -2.19 -0.90 6.44
CA CYS A 22 -3.45 -0.98 7.17
C CYS A 22 -4.27 0.32 7.02
N GLN A 23 -5.55 0.19 6.68
CA GLN A 23 -6.46 1.34 6.49
C GLN A 23 -6.97 1.94 7.82
N HIS A 24 -6.89 1.16 8.90
CA HIS A 24 -7.42 1.49 10.23
C HIS A 24 -6.34 2.09 11.13
N CYS A 25 -5.12 1.58 11.04
CA CYS A 25 -3.97 2.11 11.78
C CYS A 25 -3.44 3.38 11.10
N ARG A 26 -3.88 4.53 11.61
CA ARG A 26 -3.44 5.86 11.15
C ARG A 26 -2.64 6.57 12.25
N GLY A 27 -1.81 7.52 11.85
CA GLY A 27 -0.97 8.30 12.77
C GLY A 27 0.45 7.74 12.87
N LEU A 28 0.97 7.61 14.09
CA LEU A 28 2.39 7.25 14.35
C LEU A 28 2.71 5.76 14.18
N ASN A 29 1.73 4.89 13.94
CA ASN A 29 1.93 3.45 13.84
C ASN A 29 1.21 2.90 12.60
N THR A 30 1.79 3.14 11.42
CA THR A 30 1.31 2.51 10.19
C THR A 30 1.76 1.06 10.19
N TYR A 31 0.81 0.13 10.09
CA TYR A 31 1.11 -1.30 10.00
C TYR A 31 1.22 -1.71 8.53
N ASP A 32 2.42 -2.08 8.09
CA ASP A 32 2.79 -2.38 6.72
C ASP A 32 3.12 -3.88 6.55
N LEU A 33 2.53 -4.52 5.55
CA LEU A 33 2.76 -5.92 5.21
C LEU A 33 3.27 -6.07 3.77
N CYS A 34 4.12 -7.07 3.55
CA CYS A 34 4.55 -7.48 2.21
C CYS A 34 3.58 -8.48 1.55
N ASP A 35 3.88 -8.86 0.31
CA ASP A 35 3.14 -9.86 -0.49
C ASP A 35 2.96 -11.22 0.20
N GLN A 36 3.88 -11.61 1.08
CA GLN A 36 3.80 -12.88 1.81
C GLN A 36 2.99 -12.73 3.10
N CYS A 37 3.24 -11.66 3.87
CA CYS A 37 2.62 -11.48 5.18
C CYS A 37 1.15 -11.06 5.08
N ILE A 38 0.72 -10.47 3.96
CA ILE A 38 -0.69 -10.12 3.74
C ILE A 38 -1.61 -11.36 3.78
N LEU A 39 -1.12 -12.54 3.39
CA LEU A 39 -1.88 -13.80 3.46
C LEU A 39 -2.19 -14.21 4.91
N HIS A 40 -1.34 -13.76 5.84
CA HIS A 40 -1.48 -14.01 7.27
C HIS A 40 -2.04 -12.78 8.01
N ALA A 41 -2.49 -11.74 7.31
CA ALA A 41 -3.02 -10.53 7.91
C ALA A 41 -4.16 -10.78 8.93
N PRO A 42 -5.12 -11.72 8.71
CA PRO A 42 -6.15 -12.02 9.71
C PRO A 42 -5.59 -12.55 11.04
N THR A 43 -4.39 -13.16 11.02
CA THR A 43 -3.71 -13.70 12.19
C THR A 43 -2.74 -12.71 12.80
N LEU A 44 -1.96 -12.01 11.97
CA LEU A 44 -0.95 -11.03 12.40
C LEU A 44 -1.58 -9.72 12.89
N HIS A 45 -2.71 -9.32 12.28
CA HIS A 45 -3.37 -8.05 12.53
C HIS A 45 -4.89 -8.17 12.36
N PRO A 46 -5.58 -8.85 13.31
CA PRO A 46 -6.99 -9.18 13.19
C PRO A 46 -7.91 -7.96 13.15
N HIS A 47 -9.08 -8.12 12.53
CA HIS A 47 -10.13 -7.10 12.38
C HIS A 47 -9.76 -5.85 11.56
N HIS A 48 -8.58 -5.80 10.97
CA HIS A 48 -8.13 -4.65 10.19
C HIS A 48 -8.03 -5.00 8.70
N ARG A 49 -8.40 -4.03 7.85
CA ARG A 49 -8.29 -4.13 6.40
C ARG A 49 -7.00 -3.48 5.91
N PHE A 50 -6.47 -4.02 4.83
CA PHE A 50 -5.21 -3.60 4.22
C PHE A 50 -5.45 -3.09 2.81
N GLN A 51 -4.73 -2.04 2.44
CA GLN A 51 -4.74 -1.44 1.12
C GLN A 51 -3.37 -1.55 0.49
N LEU A 52 -3.34 -1.92 -0.78
CA LEU A 52 -2.14 -1.89 -1.58
C LEU A 52 -1.73 -0.45 -1.89
N ILE A 53 -0.54 -0.05 -1.46
CA ILE A 53 -0.01 1.32 -1.66
C ILE A 53 1.24 1.35 -2.54
N GLN A 54 1.91 0.20 -2.75
CA GLN A 54 3.05 0.10 -3.65
C GLN A 54 3.08 -1.27 -4.33
N GLN A 55 3.38 -1.29 -5.64
CA GLN A 55 3.73 -2.49 -6.41
C GLN A 55 4.86 -2.16 -7.39
N ALA A 56 6.03 -2.78 -7.22
CA ALA A 56 7.12 -2.72 -8.19
C ALA A 56 6.83 -3.73 -9.32
N GLY A 57 6.79 -3.25 -10.56
CA GLY A 57 6.52 -4.08 -11.74
C GLY A 57 5.13 -3.92 -12.36
N VAL A 58 4.20 -3.26 -11.67
CA VAL A 58 3.00 -2.69 -12.31
C VAL A 58 3.32 -1.23 -12.57
N GLY A 59 3.60 -0.88 -13.83
CA GLY A 59 3.82 0.51 -14.20
C GLY A 59 2.66 1.36 -13.70
N THR A 60 2.93 2.21 -12.71
CA THR A 60 2.07 3.25 -12.12
C THR A 60 0.60 2.87 -11.85
N PRO A 61 0.08 3.04 -10.62
CA PRO A 61 -1.35 3.24 -10.46
C PRO A 61 -1.73 4.62 -11.03
N THR A 62 -1.70 4.80 -12.35
CA THR A 62 -2.48 5.83 -13.05
C THR A 62 -3.92 5.37 -13.08
N ASN A 63 -4.56 5.32 -11.91
CA ASN A 63 -6.00 5.48 -11.85
C ASN A 63 -6.43 6.16 -10.55
N TRP A 64 -5.82 7.31 -10.28
CA TRP A 64 -6.60 8.43 -9.78
C TRP A 64 -7.15 9.21 -10.98
N VAL A 65 -8.05 8.62 -11.76
CA VAL A 65 -9.07 9.44 -12.43
C VAL A 65 -10.05 9.84 -11.34
N GLY A 66 -9.62 10.85 -10.58
CA GLY A 66 -10.55 11.80 -10.01
C GLY A 66 -11.43 12.29 -11.15
N ARG A 67 -12.73 12.09 -10.96
CA ARG A 67 -13.82 12.84 -11.58
C ARG A 67 -13.38 14.18 -12.21
N GLU A 68 -13.77 14.32 -13.48
CA GLU A 68 -14.13 15.54 -14.20
C GLU A 68 -13.13 16.73 -14.24
N GLN A 69 -12.29 16.75 -15.26
CA GLN A 69 -11.96 18.01 -15.94
C GLN A 69 -12.78 18.07 -17.23
N ARG A 70 -13.86 18.85 -17.20
CA ARG A 70 -14.58 19.27 -18.42
C ARG A 70 -13.64 20.16 -19.24
N ALA A 71 -12.94 19.59 -20.20
CA ALA A 71 -12.49 20.33 -21.37
C ALA A 71 -13.54 20.12 -22.47
N VAL A 72 -14.48 21.07 -22.58
CA VAL A 72 -15.28 21.22 -23.79
C VAL A 72 -14.36 21.91 -24.80
N LEU A 73 -13.90 21.17 -25.79
CA LEU A 73 -13.42 21.72 -27.06
C LEU A 73 -14.59 21.62 -28.02
N TYR A 74 -15.13 22.76 -28.45
CA TYR A 74 -15.45 23.16 -29.83
C TYR A 74 -15.99 24.60 -29.79
#